data_AF-A0A534Q0T4-F1
#
_entry.id   AF-A0A534Q0T4-F1
#
_cell.length_a   1.000
_cell.length_b   1.000
_cell.length_c   1.000
_cell.angle_alpha   90.00
_cell.angle_beta   90.00
_cell.angle_gamma   90.00
#
_symmetry.space_group_name_H-M   'P 1'
#
loop_
_entity.id
_entity.type
_entity.pdbx_description
1 polymer ?
#
loop_
_entity_poly.entity_id
_entity_poly.type
_entity_poly.pdbx_seq_one_letter_code
_entity_poly.pdbx_strand_id
1 'polypeptide(L)'
;TVNAALDRIEQERQGRAYLVGDAFTVADLTAAAMLGALLQPPEIQYPLRVELPPYLQDYRATLLQHPATQWAAGIYRLHRGRSAEVPRRKVGNQTSLR
;
A
#
# COMPACT_ATOMS: atom_id res chain seq x y z
N THR A 1 6.95 10.62 -16.09
CA THR A 1 6.41 11.32 -14.90
C THR A 1 5.59 10.33 -14.09
N VAL A 2 5.14 10.66 -12.88
CA VAL A 2 4.28 9.77 -12.08
C VAL A 2 2.96 9.48 -12.82
N ASN A 3 2.33 10.50 -13.43
CA ASN A 3 1.11 10.31 -14.23
C ASN A 3 1.29 9.29 -15.36
N ALA A 4 2.38 9.38 -16.13
CA ALA A 4 2.61 8.42 -17.22
C ALA A 4 2.77 6.98 -16.73
N ALA A 5 3.30 6.78 -15.51
CA ALA A 5 3.37 5.45 -14.90
C ALA A 5 1.99 4.95 -14.46
N LEU A 6 1.13 5.84 -13.94
CA LEU A 6 -0.25 5.51 -13.59
C LEU A 6 -1.10 5.22 -14.85
N ASP A 7 -0.92 5.99 -15.93
CA ASP A 7 -1.54 5.73 -17.23
C ASP A 7 -1.12 4.35 -17.77
N ARG A 8 0.17 4.01 -17.63
CA ARG A 8 0.70 2.71 -18.05
C ARG A 8 0.04 1.54 -17.31
N ILE A 9 -0.24 1.69 -16.02
CA ILE A 9 -0.96 0.67 -15.23
C ILE A 9 -2.37 0.46 -15.80
N GLU A 10 -3.10 1.54 -16.10
CA GLU A 10 -4.45 1.42 -16.67
C GLU A 10 -4.44 0.82 -18.08
N GLN A 11 -3.45 1.18 -18.90
CA GLN A 11 -3.25 0.61 -20.23
C GLN A 11 -2.96 -0.90 -20.19
N GLU A 12 -2.19 -1.37 -19.20
CA GLU A 12 -1.91 -2.80 -19.02
C GLU A 12 -3.11 -3.56 -18.45
N ARG A 13 -3.85 -2.93 -17.53
CA ARG A 13 -5.07 -3.53 -16.99
C ARG A 13 -6.16 -3.66 -18.03
N GLN A 14 -6.34 -2.67 -18.91
CA GLN A 14 -7.42 -2.65 -19.90
C GLN A 14 -8.81 -2.87 -19.25
N GLY A 15 -9.02 -2.28 -18.07
CA GLY A 15 -10.25 -2.44 -17.29
C GLY A 15 -10.37 -3.73 -16.47
N ARG A 16 -9.42 -4.67 -16.56
CA ARG A 16 -9.43 -5.92 -15.79
C ARG A 16 -9.18 -5.68 -14.30
N ALA A 17 -9.58 -6.64 -13.47
CA ALA A 17 -9.38 -6.61 -12.03
C ALA A 17 -7.88 -6.68 -11.64
N TYR A 18 -7.10 -7.44 -12.41
CA TYR A 18 -5.67 -7.68 -12.19
C TYR A 18 -4.87 -7.36 -13.45
N LEU A 19 -3.55 -7.19 -13.30
CA LEU A 19 -2.62 -6.90 -14.38
C LEU A 19 -2.42 -8.10 -15.32
N VAL A 20 -2.43 -9.32 -14.78
CA VAL A 20 -2.15 -10.55 -15.53
C VAL A 20 -3.24 -11.58 -15.28
N GLY A 21 -3.91 -12.02 -16.36
CA GLY A 21 -5.02 -12.97 -16.29
C GLY A 21 -6.18 -12.46 -15.41
N ASP A 22 -6.85 -13.41 -14.76
CA ASP A 22 -8.08 -13.17 -13.97
C ASP A 22 -7.90 -13.43 -12.47
N ALA A 23 -6.66 -13.56 -12.00
CA ALA A 23 -6.33 -13.83 -10.60
C ALA A 23 -5.26 -12.86 -10.07
N PHE A 24 -5.22 -12.68 -8.75
CA PHE A 24 -4.19 -11.88 -8.10
C PHE A 24 -2.81 -12.53 -8.27
N THR A 25 -1.83 -11.74 -8.70
CA THR A 25 -0.47 -12.20 -8.96
C THR A 25 0.59 -11.30 -8.31
N VAL A 26 1.86 -11.73 -8.44
CA VAL A 26 3.01 -10.91 -8.08
C VAL A 26 3.04 -9.58 -8.86
N ALA A 27 2.48 -9.52 -10.07
CA ALA A 27 2.43 -8.26 -10.82
C ALA A 27 1.57 -7.21 -10.10
N ASP A 28 0.39 -7.60 -9.64
CA ASP A 28 -0.53 -6.75 -8.87
C ASP A 28 0.10 -6.31 -7.55
N LEU A 29 0.67 -7.26 -6.82
CA LEU A 29 1.38 -6.99 -5.57
C LEU A 29 2.51 -5.99 -5.78
N THR A 30 3.32 -6.18 -6.82
CA THR A 30 4.47 -5.33 -7.11
C THR A 30 4.04 -3.91 -7.44
N ALA A 31 3.07 -3.75 -8.35
CA ALA A 31 2.56 -2.44 -8.72
C ALA A 31 1.92 -1.72 -7.52
N ALA A 32 1.09 -2.41 -6.73
CA ALA A 32 0.50 -1.83 -5.52
C ALA A 32 1.55 -1.50 -4.46
N ALA A 33 2.57 -2.34 -4.27
CA ALA A 33 3.67 -2.10 -3.32
C ALA A 33 4.45 -0.82 -3.66
N MET A 34 4.77 -0.59 -4.93
CA MET A 34 5.45 0.64 -5.37
C MET A 34 4.62 1.90 -5.11
N LEU A 35 3.29 1.79 -5.16
CA LEU A 35 2.36 2.88 -4.84
C LEU A 35 2.09 3.03 -3.34
N GLY A 36 2.60 2.14 -2.49
CA GLY A 36 2.31 2.12 -1.04
C GLY A 36 2.68 3.42 -0.32
N ALA A 37 3.80 4.06 -0.69
CA ALA A 37 4.22 5.34 -0.10
C ALA A 37 3.30 6.50 -0.49
N LEU A 38 2.77 6.48 -1.72
CA LEU A 38 1.79 7.46 -2.19
C LEU A 38 0.44 7.26 -1.50
N LEU A 39 -0.02 6.02 -1.43
CA LEU A 39 -1.34 5.67 -0.90
C LEU A 39 -1.41 5.78 0.63
N GLN A 40 -0.34 5.41 1.34
CA GLN A 40 -0.32 5.20 2.79
C GLN A 40 -1.53 4.39 3.29
N PRO A 41 -1.79 3.20 2.73
CA PRO A 41 -2.98 2.43 3.03
C PRO A 41 -2.98 1.94 4.50
N PRO A 42 -4.16 1.88 5.15
CA PRO A 42 -4.27 1.48 6.55
C PRO A 42 -3.84 0.03 6.80
N GLU A 43 -3.80 -0.81 5.77
CA GLU A 43 -3.41 -2.22 5.86
C GLU A 43 -1.89 -2.43 5.97
N ILE A 44 -1.06 -1.38 5.89
CA ILE A 44 0.39 -1.52 6.10
C ILE A 44 0.71 -1.73 7.57
N GLN A 45 1.41 -2.84 7.85
CA GLN A 45 1.88 -3.25 9.18
C GLN A 45 2.60 -2.15 9.96
N TYR A 46 3.46 -1.38 9.29
CA TYR A 46 4.18 -0.26 9.87
C TYR A 46 3.71 1.03 9.20
N PRO A 47 2.68 1.69 9.75
CA PRO A 47 2.10 2.86 9.11
C PRO A 47 3.16 3.92 8.86
N LEU A 48 3.36 4.27 7.59
CA LEU A 48 4.20 5.40 7.21
C LEU A 48 3.44 6.67 7.58
N ARG A 49 3.82 7.33 8.68
CA ARG A 49 3.31 8.67 9.01
C ARG A 49 4.29 9.71 8.52
N VAL A 50 4.20 10.05 7.24
CA VAL A 50 5.04 11.08 6.63
C VAL A 50 4.27 12.39 6.59
N GLU A 51 4.71 13.38 7.35
CA GLU A 51 4.24 14.76 7.19
C GLU A 51 4.81 15.34 5.90
N LEU A 52 3.93 15.57 4.93
CA LEU A 52 4.31 16.17 3.65
C LEU A 52 4.22 17.70 3.74
N PRO A 53 5.18 18.46 3.18
CA PRO A 53 5.00 19.89 2.95
C PRO A 53 3.75 20.19 2.12
N PRO A 54 3.09 21.37 2.28
CA PRO A 54 1.82 21.67 1.61
C PRO A 54 1.81 21.41 0.10
N TYR A 55 2.85 21.82 -0.63
CA TYR A 55 2.92 21.61 -2.07
C TYR A 55 2.94 20.12 -2.49
N LEU A 56 3.49 19.24 -1.64
CA LEU A 56 3.45 17.79 -1.87
C LEU A 56 2.11 17.18 -1.46
N GLN A 57 1.39 17.79 -0.52
CA GLN A 57 0.03 17.37 -0.18
C GLN A 57 -0.90 17.61 -1.36
N ASP A 58 -0.84 18.79 -1.98
CA ASP A 58 -1.65 19.13 -3.16
C ASP A 58 -1.31 18.22 -4.34
N TYR A 59 -0.02 18.02 -4.61
CA TYR A 59 0.43 17.12 -5.67
C TYR A 59 -0.03 15.68 -5.43
N ARG A 60 0.10 15.18 -4.19
CA ARG A 60 -0.41 13.86 -3.79
C ARG A 60 -1.93 13.78 -4.01
N ALA A 61 -2.68 14.81 -3.60
CA ALA A 61 -4.12 14.83 -3.77
C ALA A 61 -4.54 14.73 -5.25
N THR A 62 -3.81 15.40 -6.15
CA THR A 62 -4.02 15.25 -7.61
C THR A 62 -3.77 13.81 -8.08
N LEU A 63 -2.67 13.18 -7.63
CA LEU A 63 -2.35 11.81 -8.03
C LEU A 63 -3.39 10.79 -7.53
N LEU A 64 -3.93 10.99 -6.32
CA LEU A 64 -4.93 10.11 -5.71
C LEU A 64 -6.29 10.11 -6.44
N GLN A 65 -6.53 11.09 -7.33
CA GLN A 65 -7.72 11.09 -8.20
C GLN A 65 -7.60 10.10 -9.36
N HIS A 66 -6.40 9.60 -9.66
CA HIS A 66 -6.17 8.73 -10.81
C HIS A 66 -6.72 7.30 -10.57
N PRO A 67 -7.42 6.67 -11.53
CA PRO A 67 -8.00 5.32 -11.38
C PRO A 67 -7.02 4.25 -10.90
N ALA A 68 -5.79 4.23 -11.42
CA ALA A 68 -4.74 3.30 -10.97
C ALA A 68 -4.46 3.36 -9.46
N THR A 69 -4.56 4.55 -8.83
CA THR A 69 -4.33 4.67 -7.38
C THR A 69 -5.50 4.07 -6.58
N GLN A 70 -6.73 4.22 -7.07
CA GLN A 70 -7.92 3.62 -6.47
C GLN A 70 -7.89 2.09 -6.60
N TRP A 71 -7.45 1.58 -7.76
CA TRP A 71 -7.22 0.17 -7.96
C TRP A 71 -6.18 -0.39 -7.01
N ALA A 72 -5.01 0.25 -6.91
CA ALA A 72 -3.94 -0.20 -6.02
C ALA A 72 -4.38 -0.17 -4.55
N ALA A 73 -5.15 0.83 -4.12
CA ALA A 73 -5.78 0.83 -2.79
C ALA A 73 -6.76 -0.35 -2.61
N GLY A 74 -7.49 -0.72 -3.66
CA GLY A 74 -8.31 -1.95 -3.70
C GLY A 74 -7.50 -3.23 -3.55
N ILE A 75 -6.33 -3.33 -4.21
CA ILE A 75 -5.41 -4.47 -4.08
C ILE A 75 -4.95 -4.63 -2.63
N TYR A 76 -4.58 -3.55 -1.94
CA TYR A 76 -4.27 -3.61 -0.50
C TYR A 76 -5.46 -4.12 0.31
N ARG A 77 -6.64 -3.50 0.15
CA ARG A 77 -7.83 -3.87 0.91
C ARG A 77 -8.24 -5.34 0.72
N LEU A 78 -8.12 -5.86 -0.49
CA LEU A 78 -8.56 -7.23 -0.83
C LEU A 78 -7.52 -8.29 -0.49
N HIS A 79 -6.24 -8.01 -0.70
CA HIS A 79 -5.18 -9.04 -0.67
C HIS A 79 -4.17 -8.85 0.46
N ARG A 80 -4.18 -7.72 1.17
CA ARG A 80 -3.30 -7.58 2.34
C ARG A 80 -3.86 -8.38 3.50
N GLY A 81 -3.26 -9.54 3.74
CA GLY A 81 -3.53 -10.37 4.91
C GLY A 81 -3.05 -9.74 6.22
N ARG A 82 -3.48 -10.34 7.33
CA ARG A 82 -2.97 -10.00 8.67
C ARG A 82 -1.50 -10.38 8.76
N SER A 83 -0.70 -9.50 9.35
CA SER A 83 0.72 -9.77 9.61
C SER A 83 0.88 -11.02 10.46
N ALA A 84 1.79 -11.92 10.06
CA ALA A 84 2.20 -13.08 10.86
C ALA A 84 3.29 -12.73 11.88
N GLU A 85 3.40 -11.45 12.26
CA GLU A 85 4.42 -11.01 13.20
C GLU A 85 4.21 -11.67 14.57
N VAL A 86 5.30 -12.18 15.15
CA VAL A 86 5.26 -12.79 16.47
C VAL A 86 5.29 -11.68 17.51
N PRO A 87 4.33 -11.61 18.46
CA PRO A 87 4.35 -10.61 19.51
C PRO A 87 5.66 -10.66 20.29
N ARG A 88 6.28 -9.50 20.53
CA ARG A 88 7.44 -9.42 21.43
C ARG A 88 7.02 -9.91 22.81
N ARG A 89 7.63 -11.01 23.26
CA ARG A 89 7.45 -11.54 24.63
C ARG A 89 7.82 -10.44 25.63
N LYS A 90 6.86 -10.01 26.45
CA LYS A 90 7.15 -9.16 27.62
C LYS A 90 8.00 -9.99 28.58
N VAL A 91 9.24 -9.59 28.81
CA VAL A 91 10.06 -10.18 29.88
C VAL A 91 9.43 -9.72 31.19
N GLY A 92 8.84 -10.67 31.93
CA GLY A 92 8.23 -10.41 33.23
C GLY A 92 9.26 -9.94 34.24
N ASN A 93 8.89 -8.91 35.00
CA ASN A 93 9.67 -8.39 36.12
C ASN A 93 10.04 -9.53 37.07
N GLN A 94 11.33 -9.76 37.29
CA GLN A 94 11.81 -10.64 38.35
C GLN A 94 11.52 -9.92 39.68
N THR A 95 10.44 -10.31 40.34
CA THR A 95 10.16 -9.92 41.73
C THR A 95 11.29 -10.48 42.59
N SER A 96 12.15 -9.57 43.06
CA SER A 96 13.19 -9.87 44.04
C SER A 96 12.49 -10.24 45.35
N LEU A 97 12.54 -11.52 45.73
CA LEU A 97 12.27 -11.97 47.09
C LEU A 97 13.38 -11.40 47.99
N ARG A 98 12.99 -10.50 48.89
CA ARG A 98 13.70 -10.18 50.12
C ARG A 98 12.75 -10.42 51.29
#